data_AF-A0A5N6XNG7-F1
#
_entry.id   AF-A0A5N6XNG7-F1
#
_cell.length_a   1.000
_cell.length_b   1.000
_cell.length_c   1.000
_cell.angle_alpha   90.00
_cell.angle_beta   90.00
_cell.angle_gamma   90.00
#
_symmetry.space_group_name_H-M   'P 1'
#
loop_
_entity.id
_entity.type
_entity.pdbx_description
1 polymer ?
#
loop_
_entity_poly.entity_id
_entity_poly.type
_entity_poly.pdbx_seq_one_letter_code
_entity_poly.pdbx_strand_id
1 'polypeptide(L)'
;MGVNFRMGDREAVYLLVVCFPGIYQKSRNPFQDPIFPTADMPKLFSAVDLFISEAFQAIYCYGQHYIGKYYFLIGESDSSNGSIYKLWVSTLMISILTHILIQVVDGCVMTSYSASRATSNLTSMPFAEGVFIFHLNNAKRIVARLPFTLAGPARLTTASEVATVKYYWSDNATDDCDLVGSEYIIMEHADGVQLHQKWQSLAGDQKIRCIQGIYENLKEVVDLEFPSFGSLYYANSPPDPDNRRPLDGNFCIGPHCGPRYWDCNVGEQRYYDIVRPNHGPCMLLEKLVIIRLSRLRQIGSNIVDFSDGLIDAGLSRLPPTDPDAGSRSSYHGTIQAHMNLLGHARKVLKQMSADPRIQGAATPLLFHPDLHKRNIFVSEDDPSIVSGIIDWQAASIEPSWWYADEVPDFAMPSESGSNLCLQAFGACTQFLTPRLAGPRLMNDNLFRPFRYSYRTWKDGAVALRDDLIATAQDWEELGFAGQCAYPLPTPKELARHKKDFKLFVAAHDLKRDLANLLDTATDGWMPAEQLETTTQANKEMFRGMLHEVLINEDMEDEPVTDEAVLRSIWPFDLDQ
;
A
#
# COMPACT_ATOMS: atom_id res chain seq x y z
N MET A 1 -56.87 38.31 -25.40
CA MET A 1 -57.02 37.26 -26.43
C MET A 1 -55.69 36.54 -26.51
N GLY A 2 -55.65 35.28 -26.11
CA GLY A 2 -54.40 34.52 -26.01
C GLY A 2 -53.92 33.96 -27.34
N VAL A 3 -52.69 33.44 -27.34
CA VAL A 3 -52.35 32.08 -27.79
C VAL A 3 -51.09 31.65 -27.02
N ASN A 4 -51.14 30.45 -26.44
CA ASN A 4 -50.03 29.70 -25.85
C ASN A 4 -49.12 29.13 -26.94
N PHE A 5 -47.80 29.15 -26.74
CA PHE A 5 -46.93 28.02 -27.11
C PHE A 5 -45.72 27.95 -26.16
N ARG A 6 -45.50 26.74 -25.62
CA ARG A 6 -44.32 26.32 -24.85
C ARG A 6 -43.21 25.87 -25.81
N MET A 7 -41.96 26.22 -25.48
CA MET A 7 -40.69 25.47 -25.60
C MET A 7 -39.64 26.48 -25.12
N GLY A 8 -38.96 26.28 -23.99
CA GLY A 8 -38.06 25.17 -23.72
C GLY A 8 -36.64 25.71 -23.88
N ASP A 9 -36.09 26.22 -22.78
CA ASP A 9 -34.98 27.15 -22.71
C ASP A 9 -33.67 26.66 -23.35
N ARG A 10 -33.12 27.51 -24.23
CA ARG A 10 -31.69 27.60 -24.58
C ARG A 10 -31.11 28.85 -23.90
N GLU A 11 -29.80 28.78 -23.62
CA GLU A 11 -28.89 29.84 -23.09
C GLU A 11 -28.91 30.03 -21.56
N ALA A 12 -27.81 30.18 -20.82
CA ALA A 12 -26.39 30.49 -21.08
C ALA A 12 -25.50 29.78 -20.02
N VAL A 13 -24.17 29.66 -20.13
CA VAL A 13 -23.15 30.65 -19.68
C VAL A 13 -21.78 30.37 -20.36
N TYR A 14 -21.03 31.44 -20.63
CA TYR A 14 -19.79 31.58 -21.39
C TYR A 14 -18.46 31.31 -20.61
N LEU A 15 -17.38 31.05 -21.38
CA LEU A 15 -15.93 31.39 -21.23
C LEU A 15 -15.01 30.71 -20.17
N LEU A 16 -13.94 30.04 -20.65
CA LEU A 16 -12.55 30.55 -20.58
C LEU A 16 -11.60 29.72 -21.49
N VAL A 17 -11.00 30.37 -22.50
CA VAL A 17 -9.87 29.85 -23.29
C VAL A 17 -8.69 30.78 -23.00
N VAL A 18 -7.63 30.25 -22.39
CA VAL A 18 -6.28 30.82 -22.46
C VAL A 18 -5.27 29.67 -22.42
N CYS A 19 -4.55 29.44 -23.52
CA CYS A 19 -3.16 29.01 -23.47
C CYS A 19 -2.42 29.48 -24.73
N PHE A 20 -1.18 29.89 -24.52
CA PHE A 20 -0.32 30.72 -25.37
C PHE A 20 0.08 30.10 -26.73
N PRO A 21 0.41 30.96 -27.73
CA PRO A 21 1.06 30.55 -28.97
C PRO A 21 2.59 30.57 -28.81
N GLY A 22 3.29 29.53 -29.27
CA GLY A 22 4.73 29.60 -29.45
C GLY A 22 5.44 28.27 -29.27
N ILE A 23 5.63 27.55 -30.37
CA ILE A 23 6.92 27.10 -30.92
C ILE A 23 6.58 26.30 -32.18
N TYR A 24 6.50 27.00 -33.30
CA TYR A 24 6.80 26.45 -34.62
C TYR A 24 7.76 27.45 -35.26
N GLN A 25 9.06 27.19 -35.13
CA GLN A 25 10.05 27.76 -36.04
C GLN A 25 10.92 26.63 -36.60
N LYS A 26 10.51 26.22 -37.81
CA LYS A 26 11.33 25.82 -38.96
C LYS A 26 12.83 25.65 -38.69
N SER A 27 13.31 24.44 -38.94
CA SER A 27 14.33 24.27 -39.99
C SER A 27 13.85 23.26 -41.04
N ARG A 28 13.80 23.75 -42.29
CA ARG A 28 13.62 23.08 -43.60
C ARG A 28 14.81 22.15 -43.87
N ASN A 29 14.86 21.12 -44.72
CA ASN A 29 14.03 20.31 -45.66
C ASN A 29 15.09 19.40 -46.41
N PRO A 30 14.84 18.62 -47.50
CA PRO A 30 13.75 17.72 -47.95
C PRO A 30 14.27 16.35 -48.49
N PHE A 31 13.39 15.55 -49.13
CA PHE A 31 13.54 14.28 -49.89
C PHE A 31 13.27 13.02 -49.04
N GLN A 32 12.28 12.15 -49.30
CA GLN A 32 11.45 11.89 -50.49
C GLN A 32 10.03 11.41 -50.07
N ASP A 33 9.06 12.06 -50.71
CA ASP A 33 7.65 11.79 -51.04
C ASP A 33 6.87 10.49 -50.69
N PRO A 34 5.52 10.59 -50.75
CA PRO A 34 4.55 9.89 -49.89
C PRO A 34 3.55 9.02 -50.66
N ILE A 35 2.78 8.17 -49.98
CA ILE A 35 1.42 7.79 -50.43
C ILE A 35 0.50 7.55 -49.20
N PHE A 36 -0.36 8.53 -48.88
CA PHE A 36 -1.59 8.34 -48.10
C PHE A 36 -2.76 8.94 -48.89
N PRO A 37 -3.91 8.25 -49.08
CA PRO A 37 -5.11 8.86 -49.61
C PRO A 37 -5.85 9.63 -48.51
N THR A 38 -6.00 10.94 -48.71
CA THR A 38 -6.59 11.94 -47.81
C THR A 38 -8.13 11.97 -47.78
N ALA A 39 -8.82 10.86 -48.08
CA ALA A 39 -10.27 10.87 -48.31
C ALA A 39 -11.15 10.58 -47.08
N ASP A 40 -10.62 9.99 -45.99
CA ASP A 40 -11.44 9.53 -44.84
C ASP A 40 -11.17 10.25 -43.51
N MET A 41 -10.22 11.19 -43.47
CA MET A 41 -9.90 12.00 -42.27
C MET A 41 -11.12 12.73 -41.66
N PRO A 42 -12.00 13.39 -42.44
CA PRO A 42 -13.13 14.14 -41.87
C PRO A 42 -14.18 13.25 -41.18
N LYS A 43 -14.33 11.99 -41.62
CA LYS A 43 -15.26 11.03 -41.02
C LYS A 43 -14.72 10.44 -39.72
N LEU A 44 -13.40 10.27 -39.65
CA LEU A 44 -12.69 9.83 -38.44
C LEU A 44 -12.84 10.87 -37.32
N PHE A 45 -12.62 12.16 -37.64
CA PHE A 45 -12.83 13.24 -36.68
C PHE A 45 -14.29 13.36 -36.22
N SER A 46 -15.25 13.26 -37.14
CA SER A 46 -16.68 13.33 -36.78
C SER A 46 -17.14 12.15 -35.90
N ALA A 47 -16.56 10.96 -36.07
CA ALA A 47 -16.88 9.79 -35.24
C ALA A 47 -16.22 9.90 -33.85
N VAL A 48 -15.01 10.46 -33.78
CA VAL A 48 -14.31 10.76 -32.52
C VAL A 48 -15.07 11.84 -31.73
N ASP A 49 -15.55 12.90 -32.38
CA ASP A 49 -16.31 13.96 -31.73
C ASP A 49 -17.67 13.47 -31.19
N LEU A 50 -18.36 12.59 -31.94
CA LEU A 50 -19.62 12.00 -31.51
C LEU A 50 -19.41 11.04 -30.33
N PHE A 51 -18.35 10.24 -30.35
CA PHE A 51 -17.98 9.32 -29.28
C PHE A 51 -17.55 10.05 -28.00
N ILE A 52 -16.77 11.14 -28.14
CA ILE A 52 -16.42 12.02 -27.02
C ILE A 52 -17.69 12.61 -26.40
N SER A 53 -18.66 13.05 -27.22
CA SER A 53 -19.92 13.61 -26.72
C SER A 53 -20.79 12.59 -25.97
N GLU A 54 -20.90 11.36 -26.45
CA GLU A 54 -21.68 10.30 -25.78
C GLU A 54 -20.99 9.78 -24.51
N ALA A 55 -19.66 9.63 -24.53
CA ALA A 55 -18.86 9.34 -23.34
C ALA A 55 -18.98 10.46 -22.29
N PHE A 56 -19.00 11.73 -22.72
CA PHE A 56 -19.22 12.89 -21.85
C PHE A 56 -20.59 12.83 -21.16
N GLN A 57 -21.65 12.50 -21.91
CA GLN A 57 -23.01 12.39 -21.38
C GLN A 57 -23.14 11.23 -20.37
N ALA A 58 -22.52 10.07 -20.67
CA ALA A 58 -22.52 8.91 -19.80
C ALA A 58 -21.73 9.15 -18.51
N ILE A 59 -20.54 9.73 -18.60
CA ILE A 59 -19.65 10.05 -17.46
C ILE A 59 -20.26 11.17 -16.60
N TYR A 60 -20.89 12.18 -17.21
CA TYR A 60 -21.59 13.24 -16.48
C TYR A 60 -22.80 12.69 -15.70
N CYS A 61 -23.59 11.79 -16.28
CA CYS A 61 -24.68 11.12 -15.59
C CYS A 61 -24.21 10.16 -14.49
N TYR A 62 -23.06 9.48 -14.67
CA TYR A 62 -22.50 8.54 -13.69
C TYR A 62 -21.77 9.23 -12.51
N GLY A 63 -21.05 10.32 -12.78
CA GLY A 63 -20.34 11.11 -11.78
C GLY A 63 -21.27 11.82 -10.78
N GLN A 64 -22.51 12.14 -11.18
CA GLN A 64 -23.54 12.65 -10.27
C GLN A 64 -24.01 11.61 -9.24
N HIS A 65 -23.80 10.30 -9.49
CA HIS A 65 -24.28 9.22 -8.63
C HIS A 65 -23.21 8.63 -7.69
N TYR A 66 -21.92 8.89 -7.93
CA TYR A 66 -20.81 8.19 -7.25
C TYR A 66 -19.92 9.07 -6.34
N ILE A 67 -19.93 10.40 -6.46
CA ILE A 67 -18.99 11.30 -5.74
C ILE A 67 -19.37 11.53 -4.26
N GLY A 68 -20.23 10.69 -3.69
CA GLY A 68 -20.57 10.73 -2.27
C GLY A 68 -20.66 9.33 -1.66
N LYS A 69 -19.82 8.39 -2.09
CA LYS A 69 -20.01 6.95 -1.81
C LYS A 69 -19.17 6.33 -0.71
N TYR A 70 -18.22 7.04 -0.10
CA TYR A 70 -17.49 6.53 1.06
C TYR A 70 -17.21 7.69 2.02
N TYR A 71 -17.39 7.44 3.32
CA TYR A 71 -17.18 8.41 4.39
C TYR A 71 -16.33 7.76 5.49
N PHE A 72 -15.66 8.60 6.28
CA PHE A 72 -14.74 8.18 7.34
C PHE A 72 -15.43 8.38 8.70
N LEU A 73 -15.37 7.37 9.57
CA LEU A 73 -15.90 7.44 10.94
C LEU A 73 -15.06 8.31 11.89
N ILE A 74 -13.96 8.89 11.41
CA ILE A 74 -13.10 9.83 12.13
C ILE A 74 -13.19 11.15 11.34
N GLY A 75 -13.86 12.19 11.83
CA GLY A 75 -14.21 13.41 11.09
C GLY A 75 -12.99 14.29 10.75
N GLU A 76 -13.08 15.36 9.94
CA GLU A 76 -13.91 15.73 8.80
C GLU A 76 -13.10 16.81 8.03
N SER A 77 -13.21 16.95 6.70
CA SER A 77 -13.02 18.27 6.06
C SER A 77 -13.73 18.44 4.69
N ASP A 78 -14.67 19.39 4.69
CA ASP A 78 -15.16 20.26 3.61
C ASP A 78 -16.07 19.72 2.48
N SER A 79 -17.36 19.98 2.65
CA SER A 79 -18.48 19.77 1.71
C SER A 79 -18.62 20.83 0.59
N SER A 80 -17.66 21.74 0.43
CA SER A 80 -17.68 22.80 -0.60
C SER A 80 -16.93 22.45 -1.90
N ASN A 81 -16.14 21.37 -1.91
CA ASN A 81 -15.30 20.95 -3.05
C ASN A 81 -15.99 20.06 -4.10
N GLY A 82 -17.21 19.58 -3.83
CA GLY A 82 -17.87 18.54 -4.65
C GLY A 82 -18.12 18.93 -6.11
N SER A 83 -18.38 20.21 -6.42
CA SER A 83 -18.62 20.66 -7.81
C SER A 83 -17.35 20.86 -8.63
N ILE A 84 -16.23 21.23 -7.99
CA ILE A 84 -14.92 21.37 -8.64
C ILE A 84 -14.32 19.98 -8.88
N TYR A 85 -14.45 19.08 -7.90
CA TYR A 85 -14.01 17.69 -8.00
C TYR A 85 -14.77 16.91 -9.09
N LYS A 86 -16.08 17.15 -9.24
CA LYS A 86 -16.92 16.62 -10.34
C LYS A 86 -16.40 17.01 -11.73
N LEU A 87 -16.01 18.27 -11.92
CA LEU A 87 -15.45 18.77 -13.19
C LEU A 87 -14.05 18.19 -13.44
N TRP A 88 -13.26 18.03 -12.37
CA TRP A 88 -11.92 17.45 -12.40
C TRP A 88 -11.93 15.98 -12.82
N VAL A 89 -12.72 15.12 -12.17
CA VAL A 89 -12.84 13.68 -12.49
C VAL A 89 -13.38 13.47 -13.91
N SER A 90 -14.31 14.31 -14.36
CA SER A 90 -14.84 14.23 -15.73
C SER A 90 -13.76 14.55 -16.78
N THR A 91 -12.98 15.61 -16.56
CA THR A 91 -11.87 16.04 -17.44
C THR A 91 -10.72 15.02 -17.41
N LEU A 92 -10.43 14.47 -16.23
CA LEU A 92 -9.46 13.40 -15.99
C LEU A 92 -9.81 12.13 -16.76
N MET A 93 -11.06 11.67 -16.68
CA MET A 93 -11.55 10.49 -17.38
C MET A 93 -11.51 10.67 -18.91
N ILE A 94 -11.80 11.87 -19.41
CA ILE A 94 -11.68 12.19 -20.84
C ILE A 94 -10.22 12.17 -21.28
N SER A 95 -9.31 12.72 -20.48
CA SER A 95 -7.86 12.69 -20.77
C SER A 95 -7.33 11.24 -20.78
N ILE A 96 -7.69 10.42 -19.77
CA ILE A 96 -7.33 9.00 -19.70
C ILE A 96 -7.91 8.23 -20.89
N LEU A 97 -9.18 8.43 -21.24
CA LEU A 97 -9.81 7.78 -22.39
C LEU A 97 -9.16 8.18 -23.72
N THR A 98 -8.78 9.45 -23.85
CA THR A 98 -8.07 9.96 -25.04
C THR A 98 -6.68 9.35 -25.13
N HIS A 99 -5.99 9.16 -24.01
CA HIS A 99 -4.68 8.50 -23.96
C HIS A 99 -4.71 7.00 -24.14
N ILE A 100 -5.68 6.29 -23.57
CA ILE A 100 -5.93 4.89 -23.89
C ILE A 100 -6.20 4.75 -25.39
N LEU A 101 -6.98 5.66 -25.99
CA LEU A 101 -7.18 5.67 -27.44
C LEU A 101 -5.86 5.89 -28.20
N ILE A 102 -5.02 6.85 -27.77
CA ILE A 102 -3.73 7.14 -28.41
C ILE A 102 -2.75 5.96 -28.28
N GLN A 103 -2.61 5.35 -27.10
CA GLN A 103 -1.71 4.20 -26.92
C GLN A 103 -2.24 2.93 -27.62
N VAL A 104 -3.56 2.71 -27.66
CA VAL A 104 -4.16 1.65 -28.47
C VAL A 104 -3.93 1.91 -29.96
N VAL A 105 -3.98 3.17 -30.41
CA VAL A 105 -3.68 3.56 -31.79
C VAL A 105 -2.19 3.41 -32.11
N ASP A 106 -1.27 3.87 -31.25
CA ASP A 106 0.18 3.79 -31.44
C ASP A 106 0.71 2.35 -31.33
N GLY A 107 0.16 1.53 -30.41
CA GLY A 107 0.43 0.10 -30.32
C GLY A 107 -0.08 -0.69 -31.53
N CYS A 108 -1.20 -0.26 -32.13
CA CYS A 108 -1.71 -0.80 -33.40
C CYS A 108 -0.87 -0.39 -34.62
N VAL A 109 -0.12 0.72 -34.56
CA VAL A 109 0.75 1.18 -35.66
C VAL A 109 2.04 0.35 -35.72
N MET A 110 2.52 -0.21 -34.60
CA MET A 110 3.72 -1.05 -34.55
C MET A 110 3.47 -2.54 -34.89
N THR A 111 2.21 -2.99 -34.92
CA THR A 111 1.84 -4.37 -35.26
C THR A 111 0.95 -4.42 -36.51
N SER A 112 1.60 -4.34 -37.68
CA SER A 112 1.14 -4.88 -38.98
C SER A 112 -0.36 -4.77 -39.34
N TYR A 113 -0.71 -3.76 -40.15
CA TYR A 113 -1.61 -3.80 -41.33
C TYR A 113 -2.94 -4.58 -41.30
N SER A 114 -3.53 -4.86 -40.13
CA SER A 114 -4.80 -5.59 -40.04
C SER A 114 -5.79 -5.04 -38.99
N ALA A 115 -5.44 -3.98 -38.26
CA ALA A 115 -6.25 -3.42 -37.18
C ALA A 115 -7.17 -2.23 -37.58
N SER A 116 -7.53 -2.07 -38.86
CA SER A 116 -8.34 -0.91 -39.32
C SER A 116 -9.85 -0.99 -39.01
N ARG A 117 -10.28 -1.77 -38.01
CA ARG A 117 -11.71 -1.90 -37.64
C ARG A 117 -11.97 -1.95 -36.12
N ALA A 118 -10.97 -1.61 -35.31
CA ALA A 118 -11.04 -1.77 -33.86
C ALA A 118 -11.52 -0.52 -33.09
N THR A 119 -12.44 0.28 -33.63
CA THR A 119 -13.01 1.42 -32.90
C THR A 119 -14.53 1.44 -33.00
N SER A 120 -15.24 0.97 -31.97
CA SER A 120 -16.66 1.33 -31.81
C SER A 120 -17.31 1.04 -30.45
N ASN A 121 -16.71 0.32 -29.49
CA ASN A 121 -17.33 0.14 -28.16
C ASN A 121 -16.26 -0.06 -27.07
N LEU A 122 -16.01 0.99 -26.27
CA LEU A 122 -15.39 0.85 -24.94
C LEU A 122 -16.52 0.93 -23.91
N THR A 123 -16.61 -0.06 -23.03
CA THR A 123 -17.49 -0.03 -21.87
C THR A 123 -16.62 -0.03 -20.62
N SER A 124 -16.77 0.98 -19.76
CA SER A 124 -16.08 1.04 -18.47
C SER A 124 -17.00 0.56 -17.35
N MET A 125 -16.47 -0.26 -16.45
CA MET A 125 -17.14 -0.62 -15.20
C MET A 125 -16.22 -0.29 -14.02
N PRO A 126 -16.65 0.54 -13.06
CA PRO A 126 -15.88 0.78 -11.84
C PRO A 126 -15.93 -0.48 -10.96
N PHE A 127 -14.77 -0.94 -10.48
CA PHE A 127 -14.65 -2.15 -9.66
C PHE A 127 -14.27 -1.84 -8.20
N ALA A 128 -13.52 -0.74 -7.97
CA ALA A 128 -13.18 -0.15 -6.68
C ALA A 128 -12.75 1.33 -6.90
N GLU A 129 -12.65 2.13 -5.83
CA GLU A 129 -12.19 3.54 -5.97
C GLU A 129 -10.84 3.61 -6.70
N GLY A 130 -10.81 4.34 -7.82
CA GLY A 130 -9.62 4.50 -8.66
C GLY A 130 -9.32 3.35 -9.63
N VAL A 131 -10.08 2.25 -9.66
CA VAL A 131 -9.87 1.11 -10.59
C VAL A 131 -10.98 1.03 -11.64
N PHE A 132 -10.59 1.12 -12.91
CA PHE A 132 -11.50 1.07 -14.07
C PHE A 132 -11.17 -0.11 -14.97
N ILE A 133 -12.16 -0.95 -15.23
CA ILE A 133 -12.03 -2.05 -16.20
C ILE A 133 -12.63 -1.59 -17.53
N PHE A 134 -11.81 -1.60 -18.58
CA PHE A 134 -12.19 -1.30 -19.95
C PHE A 134 -12.30 -2.57 -20.77
N HIS A 135 -13.46 -2.76 -21.39
CA HIS A 135 -13.68 -3.82 -22.37
C HIS A 135 -13.34 -3.30 -23.76
N LEU A 136 -12.38 -3.96 -24.41
CA LEU A 136 -12.03 -3.72 -25.80
C LEU A 136 -12.89 -4.59 -26.73
N ASN A 137 -13.07 -4.15 -27.96
CA ASN A 137 -13.85 -4.86 -28.98
C ASN A 137 -13.19 -6.17 -29.49
N ASN A 138 -11.92 -6.38 -29.21
CA ASN A 138 -11.22 -7.64 -29.46
C ASN A 138 -11.39 -8.63 -28.29
N ALA A 139 -12.36 -8.39 -27.40
CA ALA A 139 -12.65 -9.15 -26.18
C ALA A 139 -11.55 -9.09 -25.10
N LYS A 140 -10.46 -8.35 -25.31
CA LYS A 140 -9.48 -8.09 -24.25
C LYS A 140 -10.04 -7.10 -23.22
N ARG A 141 -9.54 -7.21 -21.99
CA ARG A 141 -9.86 -6.31 -20.88
C ARG A 141 -8.59 -5.61 -20.41
N ILE A 142 -8.68 -4.30 -20.22
CA ILE A 142 -7.62 -3.46 -19.67
C ILE A 142 -8.09 -2.91 -18.34
N VAL A 143 -7.18 -2.80 -17.38
CA VAL A 143 -7.39 -2.10 -16.12
C VAL A 143 -6.61 -0.79 -16.18
N ALA A 144 -7.28 0.34 -15.93
CA ALA A 144 -6.59 1.56 -15.54
C ALA A 144 -6.80 1.79 -14.05
N ARG A 145 -5.69 2.04 -13.35
CA ARG A 145 -5.70 2.33 -11.93
C ARG A 145 -5.14 3.72 -11.70
N LEU A 146 -5.89 4.54 -10.98
CA LEU A 146 -5.42 5.79 -10.42
C LEU A 146 -4.82 5.47 -9.04
N PRO A 147 -3.58 5.88 -8.77
CA PRO A 147 -2.98 5.69 -7.46
C PRO A 147 -3.81 6.45 -6.45
N PHE A 148 -4.10 5.77 -5.35
CA PHE A 148 -4.73 6.39 -4.20
C PHE A 148 -3.73 7.38 -3.59
N THR A 149 -4.17 8.59 -3.25
CA THR A 149 -3.30 9.66 -2.72
C THR A 149 -2.61 9.32 -1.39
N LEU A 150 -2.88 8.14 -0.83
CA LEU A 150 -2.51 7.67 0.49
C LEU A 150 -1.47 6.52 0.47
N ALA A 151 -1.01 6.10 -0.71
CA ALA A 151 -0.16 4.93 -0.93
C ALA A 151 1.37 5.18 -0.85
N GLY A 152 1.81 6.28 -0.24
CA GLY A 152 3.19 6.76 -0.33
C GLY A 152 3.29 8.02 -1.20
N PRO A 153 4.49 8.47 -1.60
CA PRO A 153 4.64 9.54 -2.58
C PRO A 153 4.16 8.99 -3.91
N ALA A 154 3.01 9.48 -4.39
CA ALA A 154 2.34 8.98 -5.59
C ALA A 154 3.35 8.59 -6.68
N ARG A 155 4.22 9.53 -7.09
CA ARG A 155 5.21 9.33 -8.15
C ARG A 155 6.16 8.16 -7.94
N LEU A 156 6.62 8.00 -6.71
CA LEU A 156 7.54 6.92 -6.37
C LEU A 156 6.79 5.59 -6.24
N THR A 157 5.57 5.60 -5.71
CA THR A 157 4.75 4.40 -5.59
C THR A 157 4.33 3.87 -6.96
N THR A 158 3.78 4.73 -7.83
CA THR A 158 3.38 4.40 -9.20
C THR A 158 4.57 3.89 -10.00
N ALA A 159 5.66 4.66 -10.04
CA ALA A 159 6.85 4.26 -10.80
C ALA A 159 7.47 2.97 -10.26
N SER A 160 7.45 2.76 -8.94
CA SER A 160 7.97 1.54 -8.33
C SER A 160 7.14 0.32 -8.67
N GLU A 161 5.82 0.45 -8.64
CA GLU A 161 4.94 -0.66 -8.96
C GLU A 161 5.06 -1.07 -10.43
N VAL A 162 5.04 -0.10 -11.35
CA VAL A 162 5.24 -0.37 -12.78
C VAL A 162 6.59 -1.06 -12.99
N ALA A 163 7.67 -0.57 -12.36
CA ALA A 163 8.97 -1.19 -12.45
C ALA A 163 8.99 -2.61 -11.86
N THR A 164 8.33 -2.84 -10.73
CA THR A 164 8.26 -4.15 -10.06
C THR A 164 7.52 -5.17 -10.94
N VAL A 165 6.34 -4.80 -11.46
CA VAL A 165 5.56 -5.66 -12.36
C VAL A 165 6.34 -5.96 -13.64
N LYS A 166 7.01 -4.97 -14.22
CA LYS A 166 7.81 -5.16 -15.44
C LYS A 166 9.08 -5.97 -15.23
N TYR A 167 9.72 -5.85 -14.08
CA TYR A 167 10.93 -6.61 -13.75
C TYR A 167 10.64 -8.11 -13.70
N TYR A 168 9.42 -8.50 -13.29
CA TYR A 168 9.06 -9.90 -13.07
C TYR A 168 8.10 -10.49 -14.12
N TRP A 169 7.06 -9.76 -14.55
CA TRP A 169 5.92 -10.30 -15.31
C TRP A 169 5.83 -9.93 -16.80
N SER A 170 6.87 -9.31 -17.39
CA SER A 170 6.98 -8.98 -18.82
C SER A 170 6.34 -7.65 -19.29
N ASP A 171 6.42 -7.42 -20.60
CA ASP A 171 6.76 -6.16 -21.29
C ASP A 171 5.64 -5.12 -21.46
N ASN A 172 4.61 -5.07 -20.60
CA ASN A 172 3.37 -4.31 -20.92
C ASN A 172 2.93 -3.19 -19.96
N ALA A 173 3.56 -2.96 -18.80
CA ALA A 173 3.21 -1.81 -17.94
C ALA A 173 3.98 -0.53 -18.32
N THR A 174 3.28 0.59 -18.53
CA THR A 174 3.91 1.91 -18.81
C THR A 174 3.39 2.97 -17.83
N ASP A 175 4.30 3.82 -17.35
CA ASP A 175 4.04 5.00 -16.51
C ASP A 175 4.13 6.25 -17.42
N ASP A 176 3.09 7.08 -17.44
CA ASP A 176 3.05 8.32 -18.22
C ASP A 176 2.34 9.41 -17.39
N CYS A 177 2.99 10.57 -17.24
CA CYS A 177 2.55 11.63 -16.30
C CYS A 177 2.13 12.94 -16.98
N ASP A 178 2.21 13.06 -18.29
CA ASP A 178 2.38 14.41 -18.87
C ASP A 178 1.07 15.11 -19.27
N LEU A 179 -0.09 14.42 -19.28
CA LEU A 179 -1.32 14.97 -19.88
C LEU A 179 -2.60 14.81 -19.05
N VAL A 180 -2.59 13.97 -18.01
CA VAL A 180 -3.78 13.65 -17.19
C VAL A 180 -3.83 14.47 -15.89
N GLY A 181 -2.76 15.15 -15.49
CA GLY A 181 -2.72 15.94 -14.25
C GLY A 181 -2.72 15.11 -12.96
N SER A 182 -2.76 13.77 -13.09
CA SER A 182 -2.57 12.76 -12.05
C SER A 182 -1.86 11.57 -12.69
N GLU A 183 -1.12 10.83 -11.88
CA GLU A 183 -0.51 9.56 -12.25
C GLU A 183 -1.56 8.47 -12.46
N TYR A 184 -1.23 7.46 -13.27
CA TYR A 184 -2.07 6.30 -13.51
C TYR A 184 -1.23 5.10 -13.97
N ILE A 185 -1.75 3.89 -13.79
CA ILE A 185 -1.18 2.65 -14.31
C ILE A 185 -2.19 2.02 -15.26
N ILE A 186 -1.75 1.66 -16.47
CA ILE A 186 -2.51 0.84 -17.42
C ILE A 186 -1.89 -0.56 -17.44
N MET A 187 -2.72 -1.58 -17.26
CA MET A 187 -2.30 -2.98 -17.26
C MET A 187 -3.37 -3.89 -17.86
N GLU A 188 -2.98 -5.10 -18.29
CA GLU A 188 -3.95 -6.13 -18.69
C GLU A 188 -4.75 -6.61 -17.46
N HIS A 189 -6.03 -6.91 -17.64
CA HIS A 189 -6.87 -7.45 -16.58
C HIS A 189 -6.45 -8.88 -16.23
N ALA A 190 -6.22 -9.17 -14.95
CA ALA A 190 -5.90 -10.52 -14.48
C ALA A 190 -7.02 -11.52 -14.83
N ASP A 191 -6.69 -12.61 -15.53
CA ASP A 191 -7.68 -13.61 -15.89
C ASP A 191 -8.18 -14.40 -14.68
N GLY A 192 -9.39 -14.97 -14.78
CA GLY A 192 -10.02 -15.72 -13.70
C GLY A 192 -10.84 -14.87 -12.72
N VAL A 193 -11.01 -15.38 -11.51
CA VAL A 193 -11.80 -14.77 -10.42
C VAL A 193 -11.00 -14.71 -9.11
N GLN A 194 -11.38 -13.79 -8.23
CA GLN A 194 -10.73 -13.65 -6.93
C GLN A 194 -10.90 -14.91 -6.08
N LEU A 195 -9.79 -15.39 -5.52
CA LEU A 195 -9.74 -16.57 -4.66
C LEU A 195 -10.70 -16.44 -3.48
N HIS A 196 -10.84 -15.23 -2.91
CA HIS A 196 -11.76 -14.95 -1.81
C HIS A 196 -13.20 -15.42 -2.10
N GLN A 197 -13.67 -15.27 -3.34
CA GLN A 197 -15.03 -15.63 -3.74
C GLN A 197 -15.25 -17.16 -3.83
N LYS A 198 -14.20 -17.92 -4.16
CA LYS A 198 -14.26 -19.38 -4.32
C LYS A 198 -13.73 -20.14 -3.10
N TRP A 199 -12.99 -19.50 -2.20
CA TRP A 199 -12.26 -20.18 -1.13
C TRP A 199 -13.14 -21.06 -0.23
N GLN A 200 -14.34 -20.59 0.10
CA GLN A 200 -15.25 -21.35 0.98
C GLN A 200 -15.83 -22.59 0.30
N SER A 201 -15.95 -22.60 -1.03
CA SER A 201 -16.48 -23.75 -1.77
C SER A 201 -15.41 -24.77 -2.16
N LEU A 202 -14.12 -24.44 -2.03
CA LEU A 202 -13.02 -25.35 -2.34
C LEU A 202 -12.93 -26.53 -1.36
N ALA A 203 -12.75 -27.73 -1.90
CA ALA A 203 -12.41 -28.92 -1.13
C ALA A 203 -10.99 -28.82 -0.53
N GLY A 204 -10.71 -29.62 0.51
CA GLY A 204 -9.42 -29.56 1.22
C GLY A 204 -8.21 -29.82 0.32
N ASP A 205 -8.29 -30.79 -0.58
CA ASP A 205 -7.23 -31.09 -1.54
C ASP A 205 -7.04 -29.97 -2.59
N GLN A 206 -8.13 -29.31 -3.01
CA GLN A 206 -8.07 -28.15 -3.89
C GLN A 206 -7.42 -26.95 -3.21
N LYS A 207 -7.71 -26.72 -1.92
CA LYS A 207 -7.04 -25.67 -1.13
C LYS A 207 -5.53 -25.91 -1.03
N ILE A 208 -5.12 -27.17 -0.80
CA ILE A 208 -3.70 -27.54 -0.76
C ILE A 208 -3.03 -27.28 -2.11
N ARG A 209 -3.63 -27.71 -3.23
CA ARG A 209 -3.11 -27.44 -4.58
C ARG A 209 -3.04 -25.95 -4.91
N CYS A 210 -4.05 -25.18 -4.49
CA CYS A 210 -4.06 -23.73 -4.66
C CYS A 210 -2.90 -23.07 -3.89
N ILE A 211 -2.69 -23.43 -2.61
CA ILE A 211 -1.56 -22.93 -1.81
C ILE A 211 -0.23 -23.27 -2.47
N GLN A 212 -0.08 -24.50 -2.97
CA GLN A 212 1.11 -24.89 -3.72
C GLN A 212 1.31 -24.00 -4.95
N GLY A 213 0.28 -23.79 -5.78
CA GLY A 213 0.35 -22.93 -6.96
C GLY A 213 0.70 -21.47 -6.62
N ILE A 214 0.21 -20.94 -5.50
CA ILE A 214 0.58 -19.59 -5.02
C ILE A 214 2.08 -19.53 -4.75
N TYR A 215 2.63 -20.50 -4.04
CA TYR A 215 4.05 -20.52 -3.69
C TYR A 215 4.96 -20.88 -4.85
N GLU A 216 4.49 -21.63 -5.84
CA GLU A 216 5.18 -21.83 -7.12
C GLU A 216 5.34 -20.51 -7.87
N ASN A 217 4.29 -19.66 -7.88
CA ASN A 217 4.38 -18.31 -8.45
C ASN A 217 5.27 -17.37 -7.63
N LEU A 218 5.24 -17.45 -6.29
CA LEU A 218 6.09 -16.60 -5.44
C LEU A 218 7.56 -17.02 -5.46
N LYS A 219 7.84 -18.29 -5.74
CA LYS A 219 9.20 -18.84 -5.80
C LYS A 219 10.08 -18.05 -6.75
N GLU A 220 9.60 -17.77 -7.96
CA GLU A 220 10.41 -17.09 -8.97
C GLU A 220 10.76 -15.66 -8.53
N VAL A 221 9.88 -14.96 -7.80
CA VAL A 221 10.17 -13.64 -7.20
C VAL A 221 11.18 -13.74 -6.06
N VAL A 222 10.99 -14.71 -5.16
CA VAL A 222 11.84 -14.92 -3.99
C VAL A 222 13.26 -15.36 -4.36
N ASP A 223 13.43 -16.03 -5.52
CA ASP A 223 14.73 -16.46 -6.01
C ASP A 223 15.55 -15.33 -6.66
N LEU A 224 14.97 -14.14 -6.86
CA LEU A 224 15.69 -12.96 -7.38
C LEU A 224 16.75 -12.47 -6.38
N GLU A 225 17.96 -12.18 -6.88
CA GLU A 225 19.07 -11.63 -6.08
C GLU A 225 19.16 -10.12 -6.22
N PHE A 226 19.21 -9.41 -5.08
CA PHE A 226 19.28 -7.95 -5.05
C PHE A 226 20.51 -7.45 -4.29
N PRO A 227 21.16 -6.37 -4.76
CA PRO A 227 22.36 -5.80 -4.17
C PRO A 227 22.11 -4.76 -3.05
N SER A 228 20.84 -4.48 -2.69
CA SER A 228 20.49 -3.51 -1.65
C SER A 228 19.02 -3.63 -1.24
N PHE A 229 18.65 -3.05 -0.09
CA PHE A 229 17.24 -2.84 0.29
C PHE A 229 16.72 -1.54 -0.33
N GLY A 230 15.44 -1.52 -0.71
CA GLY A 230 14.80 -0.38 -1.36
C GLY A 230 13.67 -0.80 -2.28
N SER A 231 13.10 0.15 -3.02
CA SER A 231 12.07 -0.13 -4.04
C SER A 231 12.70 -0.21 -5.44
N LEU A 232 12.08 -0.98 -6.35
CA LEU A 232 12.52 -1.08 -7.74
C LEU A 232 12.04 0.12 -8.54
N TYR A 233 12.86 0.63 -9.47
CA TYR A 233 12.53 1.73 -10.37
C TYR A 233 13.18 1.51 -11.73
N TYR A 234 12.69 2.22 -12.75
CA TYR A 234 13.44 2.34 -14.01
C TYR A 234 14.72 3.16 -13.83
N ALA A 235 15.78 2.83 -14.56
CA ALA A 235 17.04 3.56 -14.51
C ALA A 235 16.92 5.03 -14.98
N ASN A 236 15.81 5.42 -15.62
CA ASN A 236 15.57 6.77 -16.12
C ASN A 236 14.45 7.53 -15.37
N SER A 237 13.89 6.99 -14.28
CA SER A 237 12.75 7.57 -13.53
C SER A 237 12.84 7.15 -12.05
N PRO A 238 12.06 7.72 -11.11
CA PRO A 238 12.13 9.05 -10.53
C PRO A 238 13.02 9.24 -9.27
N PRO A 239 13.79 8.27 -8.70
CA PRO A 239 14.71 8.66 -7.63
C PRO A 239 15.87 9.48 -8.17
N ASP A 240 16.33 10.39 -7.32
CA ASP A 240 17.57 11.16 -7.53
C ASP A 240 18.70 10.22 -8.01
N PRO A 241 19.44 10.56 -9.08
CA PRO A 241 20.59 9.80 -9.53
C PRO A 241 21.61 9.46 -8.42
N ASP A 242 21.73 10.33 -7.41
CA ASP A 242 22.61 10.12 -6.26
C ASP A 242 22.04 9.12 -5.24
N ASN A 243 20.74 8.82 -5.32
CA ASN A 243 19.99 7.97 -4.39
C ASN A 243 19.40 6.72 -5.05
N ARG A 244 20.12 6.16 -6.03
CA ARG A 244 19.75 4.91 -6.72
C ARG A 244 20.94 3.99 -6.97
N ARG A 245 20.67 2.70 -7.08
CA ARG A 245 21.65 1.63 -7.32
C ARG A 245 21.29 0.88 -8.60
N PRO A 246 22.16 0.87 -9.62
CA PRO A 246 21.91 0.07 -10.83
C PRO A 246 21.70 -1.40 -10.46
N LEU A 247 20.64 -2.00 -10.99
CA LEU A 247 20.36 -3.43 -10.86
C LEU A 247 20.71 -4.12 -12.18
N ASP A 248 20.18 -3.61 -13.28
CA ASP A 248 20.52 -4.00 -14.64
C ASP A 248 20.48 -2.77 -15.59
N GLY A 249 20.51 -3.00 -16.91
CA GLY A 249 20.53 -1.92 -17.89
C GLY A 249 19.27 -1.03 -17.92
N ASN A 250 18.14 -1.51 -17.39
CA ASN A 250 16.85 -0.83 -17.42
C ASN A 250 16.30 -0.48 -16.04
N PHE A 251 16.77 -1.14 -14.98
CA PHE A 251 16.23 -1.03 -13.63
C PHE A 251 17.28 -0.62 -12.60
N CYS A 252 16.82 0.02 -11.53
CA CYS A 252 17.62 0.42 -10.38
C CYS A 252 16.82 0.23 -9.08
N ILE A 253 17.54 0.12 -7.96
CA ILE A 253 16.96 0.13 -6.62
C ILE A 253 17.11 1.54 -6.06
N GLY A 254 16.00 2.15 -5.68
CA GLY A 254 15.93 3.49 -5.12
C GLY A 254 15.42 3.49 -3.68
N PRO A 255 15.00 4.65 -3.16
CA PRO A 255 14.41 4.73 -1.83
C PRO A 255 13.17 3.85 -1.75
N HIS A 256 12.89 3.28 -0.57
CA HIS A 256 11.62 2.61 -0.33
C HIS A 256 10.46 3.58 -0.61
N CYS A 257 9.39 3.16 -1.27
CA CYS A 257 8.20 4.01 -1.51
C CYS A 257 7.02 3.71 -0.55
N GLY A 258 7.13 2.65 0.25
CA GLY A 258 6.04 2.22 1.12
C GLY A 258 5.76 3.16 2.30
N PRO A 259 4.55 3.09 2.88
CA PRO A 259 4.12 3.94 4.01
C PRO A 259 4.91 3.71 5.30
N ARG A 260 5.77 2.67 5.35
CA ARG A 260 6.73 2.45 6.44
C ARG A 260 7.78 3.57 6.51
N TYR A 261 8.28 4.00 5.36
CA TYR A 261 9.33 5.00 5.26
C TYR A 261 8.78 6.38 4.95
N TRP A 262 7.55 6.45 4.43
CA TRP A 262 6.88 7.70 4.11
C TRP A 262 5.65 7.94 4.99
N ASP A 263 5.58 9.15 5.54
CA ASP A 263 4.47 9.64 6.35
C ASP A 263 3.32 10.09 5.42
N CYS A 264 2.55 9.10 4.96
CA CYS A 264 1.55 9.26 3.89
C CYS A 264 0.11 8.87 4.29
N ASN A 265 -0.15 8.49 5.55
CA ASN A 265 -1.52 8.19 5.97
C ASN A 265 -2.34 9.47 6.16
N VAL A 266 -3.67 9.37 5.98
CA VAL A 266 -4.61 10.48 6.21
C VAL A 266 -4.44 11.04 7.63
N GLY A 267 -4.29 12.36 7.74
CA GLY A 267 -4.15 13.05 9.04
C GLY A 267 -2.75 13.01 9.65
N GLU A 268 -1.81 12.24 9.10
CA GLU A 268 -0.41 12.23 9.58
C GLU A 268 0.35 13.42 9.00
N GLN A 269 0.74 14.35 9.86
CA GLN A 269 1.61 15.47 9.50
C GLN A 269 3.07 15.03 9.46
N ARG A 270 3.85 15.66 8.56
CA ARG A 270 5.27 15.33 8.33
C ARG A 270 6.16 16.27 9.12
N TYR A 271 7.06 15.73 9.95
CA TYR A 271 7.94 16.54 10.80
C TYR A 271 9.41 16.17 10.59
N TYR A 272 10.00 16.71 9.53
CA TYR A 272 11.43 16.51 9.22
C TYR A 272 12.38 17.44 9.98
N ASP A 273 11.88 18.17 10.98
CA ASP A 273 12.65 19.12 11.77
C ASP A 273 13.64 18.42 12.71
N ILE A 274 13.31 17.20 13.15
CA ILE A 274 14.12 16.42 14.12
C ILE A 274 15.22 15.63 13.39
N VAL A 275 14.86 14.93 12.31
CA VAL A 275 15.80 14.17 11.48
C VAL A 275 15.43 14.33 10.01
N ARG A 276 16.45 14.37 9.16
CA ARG A 276 16.25 14.35 7.71
C ARG A 276 15.62 13.01 7.28
N PRO A 277 14.77 13.00 6.24
CA PRO A 277 14.21 11.76 5.74
C PRO A 277 15.30 10.77 5.34
N ASN A 278 15.18 9.53 5.80
CA ASN A 278 16.08 8.42 5.47
C ASN A 278 15.24 7.27 4.89
N HIS A 279 15.14 7.25 3.56
CA HIS A 279 14.29 6.30 2.84
C HIS A 279 15.11 5.23 2.10
N GLY A 280 16.42 5.12 2.38
CA GLY A 280 17.33 4.29 1.59
C GLY A 280 17.60 4.85 0.18
N PRO A 281 18.13 4.03 -0.75
CA PRO A 281 18.35 2.59 -0.61
C PRO A 281 19.45 2.27 0.41
N CYS A 282 19.21 1.27 1.27
CA CYS A 282 20.17 0.86 2.30
C CYS A 282 21.26 -0.03 1.68
N MET A 283 22.51 0.27 1.99
CA MET A 283 23.66 -0.31 1.28
C MET A 283 23.86 -1.80 1.57
N LEU A 284 24.44 -2.55 0.63
CA LEU A 284 25.30 -3.68 0.95
C LEU A 284 26.75 -3.19 0.87
N LEU A 285 27.62 -3.59 1.79
CA LEU A 285 29.04 -3.21 1.73
C LEU A 285 29.72 -3.86 0.51
N GLU A 286 29.96 -3.09 -0.54
CA GLU A 286 30.97 -3.43 -1.57
C GLU A 286 32.32 -2.70 -1.39
N LYS A 287 32.41 -1.73 -0.47
CA LYS A 287 33.67 -0.97 -0.30
C LYS A 287 34.59 -1.63 0.72
N LEU A 288 35.67 -2.24 0.21
CA LEU A 288 36.93 -2.68 0.85
C LEU A 288 37.22 -4.20 1.05
N VAL A 289 36.87 -5.08 0.09
CA VAL A 289 37.47 -6.44 0.05
C VAL A 289 38.14 -6.79 -1.30
N ILE A 290 38.23 -5.86 -2.25
CA ILE A 290 38.93 -6.13 -3.53
C ILE A 290 40.47 -5.99 -3.43
N ILE A 291 41.02 -5.54 -2.30
CA ILE A 291 42.48 -5.48 -2.08
C ILE A 291 42.89 -6.31 -0.88
N ARG A 292 42.55 -7.59 -0.85
CA ARG A 292 43.40 -8.71 -0.38
C ARG A 292 42.54 -9.92 -0.01
N LEU A 293 42.79 -11.00 -0.75
CA LEU A 293 42.61 -12.40 -0.39
C LEU A 293 41.22 -13.03 -0.67
N SER A 294 41.20 -13.81 -1.75
CA SER A 294 40.76 -15.21 -1.74
C SER A 294 39.35 -15.54 -1.23
N ARG A 295 38.39 -15.65 -2.18
CA ARG A 295 37.20 -16.55 -2.13
C ARG A 295 36.50 -16.74 -0.76
N LEU A 296 36.00 -15.66 -0.19
CA LEU A 296 34.78 -15.65 0.63
C LEU A 296 33.99 -14.39 0.24
N ARG A 297 33.00 -14.52 -0.67
CA ARG A 297 32.03 -13.44 -0.89
C ARG A 297 31.12 -13.42 0.34
N GLN A 298 31.47 -12.62 1.34
CA GLN A 298 30.54 -12.25 2.40
C GLN A 298 29.82 -10.99 1.91
N ILE A 299 28.67 -11.20 1.25
CA ILE A 299 27.69 -10.13 0.97
C ILE A 299 27.13 -9.75 2.34
N GLY A 300 27.72 -8.75 2.99
CA GLY A 300 27.23 -8.26 4.27
C GLY A 300 26.02 -7.35 4.03
N SER A 301 24.85 -7.77 4.52
CA SER A 301 23.66 -6.91 4.69
C SER A 301 24.03 -5.70 5.54
N ASN A 302 23.89 -4.45 5.07
CA ASN A 302 23.94 -3.31 6.00
C ASN A 302 22.59 -3.18 6.70
N ILE A 303 22.28 -4.21 7.49
CA ILE A 303 21.14 -4.25 8.40
C ILE A 303 21.19 -3.07 9.38
N VAL A 304 22.36 -2.47 9.62
CA VAL A 304 22.51 -1.23 10.41
C VAL A 304 21.89 -0.04 9.67
N ASP A 305 22.20 0.17 8.38
CA ASP A 305 21.58 1.25 7.59
C ASP A 305 20.06 1.08 7.50
N PHE A 306 19.60 -0.16 7.33
CA PHE A 306 18.19 -0.51 7.36
C PHE A 306 17.53 -0.14 8.70
N SER A 307 18.18 -0.52 9.81
CA SER A 307 17.71 -0.19 11.16
C SER A 307 17.70 1.30 11.44
N ASP A 308 18.73 2.03 11.00
CA ASP A 308 18.79 3.49 11.13
C ASP A 308 17.64 4.14 10.34
N GLY A 309 17.33 3.66 9.13
CA GLY A 309 16.17 4.10 8.35
C GLY A 309 14.84 3.92 9.09
N LEU A 310 14.63 2.77 9.73
CA LEU A 310 13.41 2.53 10.53
C LEU A 310 13.30 3.46 11.74
N ILE A 311 14.42 3.79 12.40
CA ILE A 311 14.44 4.72 13.53
C ILE A 311 14.21 6.15 13.06
N ASP A 312 14.87 6.56 11.98
CA ASP A 312 14.72 7.90 11.40
C ASP A 312 13.29 8.14 10.94
N ALA A 313 12.64 7.13 10.34
CA ALA A 313 11.23 7.18 10.01
C ALA A 313 10.33 7.29 11.26
N GLY A 314 10.69 6.64 12.37
CA GLY A 314 9.98 6.82 13.64
C GLY A 314 10.14 8.25 14.20
N LEU A 315 11.31 8.87 14.01
CA LEU A 315 11.60 10.23 14.48
C LEU A 315 10.94 11.31 13.60
N SER A 316 10.81 11.10 12.28
CA SER A 316 10.17 12.06 11.37
C SER A 316 8.66 12.22 11.59
N ARG A 317 8.05 11.25 12.28
CA ARG A 317 6.62 11.24 12.63
C ARG A 317 6.31 12.02 13.91
N LEU A 318 7.32 12.42 14.68
CA LEU A 318 7.09 13.09 15.96
C LEU A 318 6.74 14.57 15.73
N PRO A 319 5.57 15.03 16.22
CA PRO A 319 5.18 16.42 16.08
C PRO A 319 6.04 17.33 16.97
N PRO A 320 6.18 18.61 16.58
CA PRO A 320 6.85 19.61 17.42
C PRO A 320 6.05 19.91 18.68
N THR A 321 4.72 19.75 18.62
CA THR A 321 3.77 19.96 19.73
C THR A 321 2.64 18.94 19.65
N ASP A 322 2.17 18.45 20.79
CA ASP A 322 1.06 17.50 20.86
C ASP A 322 -0.23 18.22 21.27
N PRO A 323 -1.11 18.61 20.32
CA PRO A 323 -2.37 19.29 20.63
C PRO A 323 -3.34 18.38 21.40
N ASP A 324 -3.20 17.07 21.27
CA ASP A 324 -4.12 16.05 21.82
C ASP A 324 -3.58 15.41 23.11
N ALA A 325 -2.52 15.99 23.71
CA ALA A 325 -1.87 15.42 24.89
C ALA A 325 -2.82 15.16 26.07
N GLY A 326 -3.95 15.88 26.14
CA GLY A 326 -4.99 15.69 27.16
C GLY A 326 -6.04 14.62 26.86
N SER A 327 -6.18 14.18 25.60
CA SER A 327 -7.14 13.16 25.17
C SER A 327 -6.48 11.82 24.84
N ARG A 328 -5.16 11.80 24.58
CA ARG A 328 -4.41 10.56 24.32
C ARG A 328 -4.40 9.62 25.53
N SER A 329 -4.48 8.33 25.24
CA SER A 329 -4.32 7.24 26.21
C SER A 329 -2.98 7.29 26.94
N SER A 330 -2.93 6.83 28.20
CA SER A 330 -1.71 6.81 29.02
C SER A 330 -0.55 6.04 28.38
N TYR A 331 -0.86 4.96 27.66
CA TYR A 331 0.12 4.10 27.01
C TYR A 331 0.79 4.75 25.80
N HIS A 332 0.20 5.82 25.26
CA HIS A 332 0.74 6.50 24.09
C HIS A 332 2.12 7.09 24.38
N GLY A 333 2.25 7.81 25.49
CA GLY A 333 3.48 8.49 25.88
C GLY A 333 3.64 9.89 25.27
N THR A 334 4.55 10.67 25.85
CA THR A 334 4.87 12.04 25.42
C THR A 334 5.91 12.04 24.31
N ILE A 335 5.97 13.10 23.48
CA ILE A 335 6.99 13.27 22.41
C ILE A 335 8.41 12.94 22.92
N GLN A 336 8.80 13.47 24.09
CA GLN A 336 10.11 13.19 24.68
C GLN A 336 10.31 11.72 25.04
N ALA A 337 9.26 11.02 25.49
CA ALA A 337 9.31 9.59 25.75
C ALA A 337 9.57 8.79 24.46
N HIS A 338 8.94 9.16 23.33
CA HIS A 338 9.23 8.55 22.03
C HIS A 338 10.67 8.83 21.58
N MET A 339 11.14 10.08 21.66
CA MET A 339 12.53 10.42 21.29
C MET A 339 13.56 9.61 22.10
N ASN A 340 13.37 9.52 23.41
CA ASN A 340 14.25 8.74 24.28
C ASN A 340 14.19 7.25 23.93
N LEU A 341 12.99 6.72 23.70
CA LEU A 341 12.79 5.31 23.36
C LEU A 341 13.45 4.94 22.03
N LEU A 342 13.25 5.75 20.98
CA LEU A 342 13.87 5.58 19.66
C LEU A 342 15.40 5.72 19.72
N GLY A 343 15.90 6.63 20.56
CA GLY A 343 17.34 6.76 20.82
C GLY A 343 17.97 5.51 21.46
N HIS A 344 17.25 4.84 22.36
CA HIS A 344 17.69 3.55 22.90
C HIS A 344 17.54 2.42 21.89
N ALA A 345 16.41 2.37 21.18
CA ALA A 345 16.16 1.38 20.14
C ALA A 345 17.28 1.38 19.10
N ARG A 346 17.73 2.56 18.64
CA ARG A 346 18.87 2.68 17.71
C ARG A 346 20.12 1.95 18.20
N LYS A 347 20.46 2.09 19.49
CA LYS A 347 21.63 1.42 20.08
C LYS A 347 21.46 -0.10 20.12
N VAL A 348 20.27 -0.55 20.53
CA VAL A 348 19.93 -1.99 20.60
C VAL A 348 19.93 -2.62 19.22
N LEU A 349 19.22 -2.04 18.25
CA LEU A 349 19.16 -2.55 16.88
C LEU A 349 20.55 -2.59 16.25
N LYS A 350 21.41 -1.60 16.52
CA LYS A 350 22.80 -1.61 16.07
C LYS A 350 23.63 -2.74 16.70
N GLN A 351 23.42 -3.04 17.98
CA GLN A 351 24.07 -4.19 18.63
C GLN A 351 23.58 -5.51 18.05
N MET A 352 22.26 -5.68 17.89
CA MET A 352 21.66 -6.89 17.31
C MET A 352 22.10 -7.09 15.86
N SER A 353 22.21 -6.01 15.08
CA SER A 353 22.68 -6.00 13.69
C SER A 353 24.13 -6.51 13.51
N ALA A 354 24.93 -6.51 14.58
CA ALA A 354 26.28 -7.06 14.55
C ALA A 354 26.30 -8.60 14.71
N ASP A 355 25.18 -9.22 15.10
CA ASP A 355 25.06 -10.66 15.27
C ASP A 355 25.04 -11.38 13.90
N PRO A 356 25.90 -12.39 13.68
CA PRO A 356 25.95 -13.13 12.41
C PRO A 356 24.63 -13.82 12.03
N ARG A 357 23.79 -14.17 13.00
CA ARG A 357 22.47 -14.79 12.75
C ARG A 357 21.51 -13.79 12.14
N ILE A 358 21.50 -12.56 12.65
CA ILE A 358 20.69 -11.45 12.11
C ILE A 358 21.17 -11.11 10.69
N GLN A 359 22.48 -11.01 10.49
CA GLN A 359 23.07 -10.75 9.17
C GLN A 359 22.74 -11.86 8.17
N GLY A 360 22.86 -13.13 8.58
CA GLY A 360 22.53 -14.27 7.73
C GLY A 360 21.04 -14.36 7.39
N ALA A 361 20.17 -13.89 8.27
CA ALA A 361 18.72 -13.84 8.06
C ALA A 361 18.25 -12.60 7.28
N ALA A 362 19.12 -11.61 7.05
CA ALA A 362 18.78 -10.33 6.44
C ALA A 362 19.10 -10.30 4.94
N THR A 363 18.88 -11.41 4.23
CA THR A 363 19.16 -11.44 2.79
C THR A 363 18.11 -10.57 2.05
N PRO A 364 18.51 -9.63 1.17
CA PRO A 364 17.58 -8.81 0.39
C PRO A 364 16.63 -9.65 -0.45
N LEU A 365 15.33 -9.47 -0.24
CA LEU A 365 14.28 -10.28 -0.85
C LEU A 365 13.08 -9.40 -1.18
N LEU A 366 12.54 -9.57 -2.39
CA LEU A 366 11.26 -8.98 -2.81
C LEU A 366 10.15 -9.98 -2.49
N PHE A 367 9.11 -9.54 -1.80
CA PHE A 367 7.92 -10.33 -1.52
C PHE A 367 6.66 -9.48 -1.69
N HIS A 368 5.53 -10.15 -1.87
CA HIS A 368 4.25 -9.47 -2.01
C HIS A 368 3.87 -8.78 -0.68
N PRO A 369 3.61 -7.46 -0.68
CA PRO A 369 3.43 -6.69 0.56
C PRO A 369 2.08 -6.94 1.25
N ASP A 370 1.07 -7.43 0.52
CA ASP A 370 -0.26 -7.71 1.05
C ASP A 370 -0.85 -9.00 0.46
N LEU A 371 -0.25 -10.15 0.81
CA LEU A 371 -0.62 -11.45 0.22
C LEU A 371 -1.85 -12.04 0.92
N HIS A 372 -3.04 -11.80 0.35
CA HIS A 372 -4.30 -12.36 0.86
C HIS A 372 -5.26 -12.76 -0.26
N LYS A 373 -6.32 -13.49 0.09
CA LYS A 373 -7.28 -14.09 -0.87
C LYS A 373 -7.93 -13.12 -1.86
N ARG A 374 -7.97 -11.80 -1.61
CA ARG A 374 -8.60 -10.83 -2.55
C ARG A 374 -7.63 -10.37 -3.63
N ASN A 375 -6.32 -10.48 -3.37
CA ASN A 375 -5.24 -10.13 -4.29
C ASN A 375 -4.76 -11.32 -5.14
N ILE A 376 -5.41 -12.48 -5.01
CA ILE A 376 -5.08 -13.70 -5.74
C ILE A 376 -6.24 -14.04 -6.67
N PHE A 377 -5.92 -14.27 -7.95
CA PHE A 377 -6.85 -14.71 -8.98
C PHE A 377 -6.61 -16.17 -9.32
N VAL A 378 -7.69 -16.91 -9.51
CA VAL A 378 -7.69 -18.34 -9.88
C VAL A 378 -8.61 -18.60 -11.07
N SER A 379 -8.37 -19.68 -11.80
CA SER A 379 -9.21 -20.09 -12.92
C SER A 379 -10.66 -20.32 -12.48
N GLU A 380 -11.61 -19.87 -13.30
CA GLU A 380 -13.04 -20.09 -13.07
C GLU A 380 -13.41 -21.58 -13.17
N ASP A 381 -12.77 -22.31 -14.08
CA ASP A 381 -13.02 -23.73 -14.35
C ASP A 381 -12.34 -24.64 -13.32
N ASP A 382 -11.12 -24.29 -12.91
CA ASP A 382 -10.38 -24.99 -11.86
C ASP A 382 -9.78 -23.98 -10.87
N PRO A 383 -10.49 -23.64 -9.78
CA PRO A 383 -10.03 -22.65 -8.82
C PRO A 383 -8.81 -23.10 -7.99
N SER A 384 -8.24 -24.28 -8.25
CA SER A 384 -6.93 -24.68 -7.72
C SER A 384 -5.75 -24.15 -8.55
N ILE A 385 -5.99 -23.63 -9.75
CA ILE A 385 -4.98 -23.05 -10.62
C ILE A 385 -4.94 -21.54 -10.41
N VAL A 386 -3.79 -21.02 -9.96
CA VAL A 386 -3.54 -19.58 -9.82
C VAL A 386 -3.31 -18.98 -11.21
N SER A 387 -4.09 -17.96 -11.55
CA SER A 387 -4.01 -17.24 -12.83
C SER A 387 -3.29 -15.89 -12.72
N GLY A 388 -3.21 -15.32 -11.51
CA GLY A 388 -2.48 -14.09 -11.27
C GLY A 388 -2.47 -13.70 -9.79
N ILE A 389 -1.48 -12.90 -9.42
CA ILE A 389 -1.47 -12.16 -8.15
C ILE A 389 -1.51 -10.68 -8.54
N ILE A 390 -2.12 -9.80 -7.77
CA ILE A 390 -2.21 -8.37 -8.10
C ILE A 390 -1.89 -7.53 -6.87
N ASP A 391 -1.78 -6.22 -7.08
CA ASP A 391 -1.54 -5.24 -6.02
C ASP A 391 -0.13 -5.32 -5.39
N TRP A 392 0.88 -5.18 -6.27
CA TRP A 392 2.28 -5.03 -5.88
C TRP A 392 2.62 -3.60 -5.42
N GLN A 393 1.61 -2.80 -5.08
CA GLN A 393 1.80 -1.44 -4.61
C GLN A 393 2.63 -1.44 -3.33
N ALA A 394 3.60 -0.53 -3.23
CA ALA A 394 4.56 -0.47 -2.11
C ALA A 394 5.47 -1.70 -1.92
N ALA A 395 5.49 -2.65 -2.87
CA ALA A 395 6.45 -3.75 -2.86
C ALA A 395 7.88 -3.20 -2.80
N SER A 396 8.68 -3.80 -1.93
CA SER A 396 10.03 -3.34 -1.63
C SER A 396 10.93 -4.56 -1.41
N ILE A 397 12.22 -4.38 -1.65
CA ILE A 397 13.27 -5.33 -1.32
C ILE A 397 13.64 -5.09 0.14
N GLU A 398 13.39 -6.08 0.99
CA GLU A 398 13.54 -6.01 2.44
C GLU A 398 14.41 -7.17 2.95
N PRO A 399 14.87 -7.14 4.21
CA PRO A 399 15.46 -8.30 4.84
C PRO A 399 14.50 -9.49 4.83
N SER A 400 14.94 -10.70 4.46
CA SER A 400 14.06 -11.87 4.36
C SER A 400 13.28 -12.20 5.64
N TRP A 401 13.81 -11.88 6.83
CA TRP A 401 13.10 -12.05 8.09
C TRP A 401 11.91 -11.09 8.28
N TRP A 402 11.79 -10.04 7.46
CA TRP A 402 10.69 -9.08 7.50
C TRP A 402 9.35 -9.75 7.19
N TYR A 403 9.33 -10.72 6.27
CA TYR A 403 8.13 -11.45 5.84
C TYR A 403 7.95 -12.79 6.57
N ALA A 404 8.70 -13.03 7.64
CA ALA A 404 8.80 -14.33 8.27
C ALA A 404 7.71 -14.60 9.34
N ASP A 405 7.11 -13.56 9.92
CA ASP A 405 6.04 -13.71 10.91
C ASP A 405 4.64 -13.75 10.29
N GLU A 406 4.47 -13.19 9.09
CA GLU A 406 3.17 -13.12 8.44
C GLU A 406 2.64 -14.52 8.09
N VAL A 407 1.38 -14.77 8.44
CA VAL A 407 0.62 -15.95 8.02
C VAL A 407 -0.57 -15.46 7.20
N PRO A 408 -0.62 -15.76 5.89
CA PRO A 408 -1.70 -15.32 5.04
C PRO A 408 -3.07 -15.82 5.51
N ASP A 409 -4.10 -15.06 5.20
CA ASP A 409 -5.50 -15.32 5.58
C ASP A 409 -6.08 -16.64 5.03
N PHE A 410 -5.45 -17.25 4.01
CA PHE A 410 -5.79 -18.58 3.50
C PHE A 410 -5.10 -19.71 4.26
N ALA A 411 -4.05 -19.42 5.02
CA ALA A 411 -3.34 -20.38 5.87
C ALA A 411 -3.82 -20.35 7.33
N MET A 412 -4.57 -19.32 7.73
CA MET A 412 -5.15 -19.22 9.07
C MET A 412 -6.16 -20.36 9.32
N PRO A 413 -6.22 -20.91 10.56
CA PRO A 413 -7.17 -21.97 10.89
C PRO A 413 -8.62 -21.47 10.73
N SER A 414 -9.47 -22.25 10.08
CA SER A 414 -10.93 -22.01 10.13
C SER A 414 -11.53 -22.55 11.42
N GLU A 415 -12.70 -22.03 11.83
CA GLU A 415 -13.46 -22.50 13.02
C GLU A 415 -13.68 -24.03 13.04
N SER A 416 -13.69 -24.68 11.86
CA SER A 416 -13.84 -26.12 11.68
C SER A 416 -12.56 -26.96 11.90
N GLY A 417 -11.44 -26.37 12.32
CA GLY A 417 -10.28 -27.09 12.86
C GLY A 417 -9.40 -27.86 11.87
N SER A 418 -9.56 -27.65 10.56
CA SER A 418 -8.66 -28.29 9.57
C SER A 418 -7.33 -27.52 9.46
N ASN A 419 -6.29 -28.05 10.10
CA ASN A 419 -4.91 -27.53 10.06
C ASN A 419 -4.21 -27.78 8.69
N LEU A 420 -4.92 -28.32 7.70
CA LEU A 420 -4.33 -28.72 6.41
C LEU A 420 -3.76 -27.53 5.63
N CYS A 421 -4.43 -26.36 5.67
CA CYS A 421 -3.96 -25.17 4.95
C CYS A 421 -2.67 -24.62 5.57
N LEU A 422 -2.59 -24.56 6.92
CA LEU A 422 -1.39 -24.13 7.62
C LEU A 422 -0.22 -25.11 7.42
N GLN A 423 -0.50 -26.43 7.41
CA GLN A 423 0.51 -27.45 7.08
C GLN A 423 1.01 -27.32 5.65
N ALA A 424 0.10 -27.13 4.68
CA ALA A 424 0.47 -26.92 3.28
C ALA A 424 1.28 -25.63 3.11
N PHE A 425 0.89 -24.53 3.75
CA PHE A 425 1.64 -23.29 3.80
C PHE A 425 3.05 -23.49 4.37
N GLY A 426 3.17 -24.19 5.50
CA GLY A 426 4.46 -24.49 6.12
C GLY A 426 5.37 -25.31 5.19
N ALA A 427 4.83 -26.36 4.56
CA ALA A 427 5.57 -27.18 3.60
C ALA A 427 5.98 -26.37 2.35
N CYS A 428 5.05 -25.62 1.75
CA CYS A 428 5.33 -24.82 0.56
C CYS A 428 6.37 -23.74 0.86
N THR A 429 6.28 -23.07 2.01
CA THR A 429 7.29 -22.09 2.42
C THR A 429 8.67 -22.74 2.57
N GLN A 430 8.73 -23.91 3.22
CA GLN A 430 9.98 -24.63 3.43
C GLN A 430 10.65 -25.08 2.13
N PHE A 431 9.88 -25.59 1.16
CA PHE A 431 10.43 -26.24 -0.04
C PHE A 431 10.49 -25.32 -1.26
N LEU A 432 9.54 -24.39 -1.42
CA LEU A 432 9.46 -23.52 -2.59
C LEU A 432 10.16 -22.18 -2.36
N THR A 433 10.08 -21.63 -1.14
CA THR A 433 10.69 -20.33 -0.77
C THR A 433 11.67 -20.44 0.41
N PRO A 434 12.76 -21.25 0.29
CA PRO A 434 13.66 -21.56 1.41
C PRO A 434 14.35 -20.33 2.03
N ARG A 435 14.52 -19.25 1.26
CA ARG A 435 15.06 -17.96 1.74
C ARG A 435 14.15 -17.29 2.77
N LEU A 436 12.84 -17.51 2.70
CA LEU A 436 11.88 -17.09 3.71
C LEU A 436 11.84 -18.08 4.88
N ALA A 437 11.89 -19.39 4.58
CA ALA A 437 11.77 -20.43 5.58
C ALA A 437 12.82 -20.37 6.70
N GLY A 438 14.08 -20.02 6.37
CA GLY A 438 15.16 -19.93 7.36
C GLY A 438 14.81 -19.00 8.54
N PRO A 439 14.56 -17.70 8.27
CA PRO A 439 14.08 -16.77 9.30
C PRO A 439 12.83 -17.21 10.06
N ARG A 440 11.86 -17.89 9.40
CA ARG A 440 10.63 -18.38 10.08
C ARG A 440 10.91 -19.43 11.15
N LEU A 441 12.01 -20.16 11.04
CA LEU A 441 12.41 -21.19 12.00
C LEU A 441 13.25 -20.60 13.15
N MET A 442 13.62 -19.32 13.08
CA MET A 442 14.36 -18.63 14.12
C MET A 442 13.42 -18.14 15.23
N ASN A 443 13.98 -17.85 16.40
CA ASN A 443 13.22 -17.23 17.48
C ASN A 443 12.77 -15.82 17.05
N ASP A 444 11.45 -15.59 17.01
CA ASP A 444 10.87 -14.32 16.55
C ASP A 444 11.31 -13.11 17.40
N ASN A 445 11.67 -13.33 18.67
CA ASN A 445 12.22 -12.29 19.55
C ASN A 445 13.55 -11.70 19.03
N LEU A 446 14.21 -12.36 18.06
CA LEU A 446 15.38 -11.80 17.37
C LEU A 446 15.03 -10.65 16.43
N PHE A 447 13.78 -10.56 15.97
CA PHE A 447 13.35 -9.60 14.95
C PHE A 447 12.28 -8.62 15.43
N ARG A 448 11.51 -8.96 16.47
CA ARG A 448 10.46 -8.11 17.03
C ARG A 448 10.86 -6.64 17.23
N PRO A 449 12.03 -6.30 17.81
CA PRO A 449 12.43 -4.90 17.99
C PRO A 449 12.53 -4.09 16.70
N PHE A 450 12.76 -4.74 15.55
CA PHE A 450 12.85 -4.07 14.25
C PHE A 450 11.47 -3.75 13.67
N ARG A 451 10.39 -4.43 14.08
CA ARG A 451 9.07 -4.32 13.44
C ARG A 451 8.24 -3.13 13.90
N TYR A 452 8.52 -2.56 15.07
CA TYR A 452 7.66 -1.51 15.66
C TYR A 452 8.26 -0.10 15.68
N SER A 453 9.56 0.07 15.41
CA SER A 453 10.21 1.36 15.67
C SER A 453 9.66 2.53 14.85
N TYR A 454 9.24 2.28 13.62
CA TYR A 454 8.71 3.32 12.73
C TYR A 454 7.27 3.75 13.07
N ARG A 455 6.51 2.96 13.85
CA ARG A 455 5.09 3.24 14.15
C ARG A 455 4.84 3.79 15.56
N THR A 456 5.89 4.04 16.34
CA THR A 456 5.71 4.37 17.76
C THR A 456 4.81 5.57 18.01
N TRP A 457 4.84 6.61 17.17
CA TRP A 457 3.93 7.75 17.34
C TRP A 457 2.48 7.44 16.95
N LYS A 458 2.28 6.53 15.98
CA LYS A 458 0.94 6.14 15.52
C LYS A 458 0.24 5.23 16.53
N ASP A 459 0.95 4.20 16.99
CA ASP A 459 0.38 3.14 17.82
C ASP A 459 0.60 3.39 19.32
N GLY A 460 1.54 4.26 19.68
CA GLY A 460 1.99 4.51 21.05
C GLY A 460 3.37 3.92 21.35
N ALA A 461 4.07 4.54 22.30
CA ALA A 461 5.43 4.15 22.69
C ALA A 461 5.50 2.78 23.39
N VAL A 462 4.37 2.29 23.92
CA VAL A 462 4.33 1.10 24.77
C VAL A 462 4.73 -0.18 24.05
N ALA A 463 4.35 -0.37 22.77
CA ALA A 463 4.66 -1.59 22.03
C ALA A 463 6.17 -1.77 21.84
N LEU A 464 6.85 -0.74 21.31
CA LEU A 464 8.32 -0.76 21.18
C LEU A 464 8.99 -0.87 22.56
N ARG A 465 8.45 -0.23 23.60
CA ARG A 465 9.01 -0.33 24.95
C ARG A 465 8.93 -1.75 25.47
N ASP A 466 7.82 -2.45 25.23
CA ASP A 466 7.65 -3.85 25.62
C ASP A 466 8.68 -4.74 24.92
N ASP A 467 8.82 -4.61 23.59
CA ASP A 467 9.81 -5.37 22.82
C ASP A 467 11.24 -5.11 23.31
N LEU A 468 11.60 -3.86 23.64
CA LEU A 468 12.94 -3.53 24.17
C LEU A 468 13.16 -4.06 25.59
N ILE A 469 12.12 -4.04 26.45
CA ILE A 469 12.20 -4.62 27.80
C ILE A 469 12.42 -6.14 27.68
N ALA A 470 11.58 -6.83 26.90
CA ALA A 470 11.69 -8.27 26.70
C ALA A 470 13.06 -8.64 26.11
N THR A 471 13.49 -7.92 25.06
CA THR A 471 14.81 -8.13 24.45
C THR A 471 15.97 -7.93 25.42
N ALA A 472 15.87 -6.92 26.30
CA ALA A 472 16.90 -6.66 27.29
C ALA A 472 16.92 -7.69 28.43
N GLN A 473 15.75 -8.20 28.83
CA GLN A 473 15.62 -9.25 29.84
C GLN A 473 16.16 -10.58 29.32
N ASP A 474 15.82 -10.93 28.07
CA ASP A 474 16.18 -12.20 27.45
C ASP A 474 17.51 -12.13 26.69
N TRP A 475 18.30 -11.06 26.82
CA TRP A 475 19.48 -10.80 25.98
C TRP A 475 20.48 -11.98 25.93
N GLU A 476 20.77 -12.56 27.10
CA GLU A 476 21.66 -13.73 27.22
C GLU A 476 20.99 -15.01 26.68
N GLU A 477 19.70 -15.21 26.94
CA GLU A 477 18.93 -16.36 26.45
C GLU A 477 18.77 -16.34 24.93
N LEU A 478 18.66 -15.14 24.34
CA LEU A 478 18.69 -14.89 22.90
C LEU A 478 20.09 -15.11 22.31
N GLY A 479 21.12 -15.32 23.15
CA GLY A 479 22.47 -15.64 22.74
C GLY A 479 23.28 -14.44 22.22
N PHE A 480 22.88 -13.21 22.55
CA PHE A 480 23.65 -12.03 22.18
C PHE A 480 24.86 -11.84 23.09
N ALA A 481 25.94 -11.31 22.53
CA ALA A 481 27.15 -11.01 23.28
C ALA A 481 27.01 -9.70 24.09
N GLY A 482 27.67 -9.66 25.26
CA GLY A 482 27.72 -8.46 26.10
C GLY A 482 26.39 -8.16 26.80
N GLN A 483 26.22 -6.91 27.23
CA GLN A 483 24.99 -6.42 27.84
C GLN A 483 24.18 -5.60 26.83
N CYS A 484 22.85 -5.77 26.87
CA CYS A 484 21.93 -4.96 26.09
C CYS A 484 22.13 -3.47 26.41
N ALA A 485 22.17 -2.62 25.38
CA ALA A 485 22.27 -1.17 25.54
C ALA A 485 21.01 -0.52 26.11
N TYR A 486 19.88 -1.25 26.16
CA TYR A 486 18.65 -0.76 26.77
C TYR A 486 18.72 -0.86 28.29
N PRO A 487 18.61 0.25 29.03
CA PRO A 487 18.57 0.20 30.48
C PRO A 487 17.24 -0.41 30.95
N LEU A 488 17.31 -1.51 31.71
CA LEU A 488 16.11 -2.12 32.27
C LEU A 488 15.38 -1.13 33.20
N PRO A 489 14.04 -0.99 33.06
CA PRO A 489 13.27 -0.12 33.94
C PRO A 489 13.33 -0.56 35.39
N THR A 490 13.18 0.39 36.31
CA THR A 490 13.01 0.08 37.74
C THR A 490 11.72 -0.74 37.97
N PRO A 491 11.59 -1.50 39.08
CA PRO A 491 10.38 -2.26 39.36
C PRO A 491 9.08 -1.44 39.33
N LYS A 492 9.16 -0.17 39.76
CA LYS A 492 8.04 0.77 39.70
C LYS A 492 7.68 1.15 38.26
N GLU A 493 8.67 1.43 37.42
CA GLU A 493 8.45 1.73 36.00
C GLU A 493 7.93 0.52 35.24
N LEU A 494 8.43 -0.68 35.56
CA LEU A 494 7.96 -1.94 34.98
C LEU A 494 6.50 -2.23 35.34
N ALA A 495 6.10 -1.99 36.60
CA ALA A 495 4.71 -2.14 37.03
C ALA A 495 3.77 -1.19 36.27
N ARG A 496 4.19 0.07 36.07
CA ARG A 496 3.44 1.04 35.26
C ARG A 496 3.37 0.59 33.79
N HIS A 497 4.50 0.17 33.21
CA HIS A 497 4.55 -0.34 31.83
C HIS A 497 3.59 -1.52 31.63
N LYS A 498 3.55 -2.48 32.56
CA LYS A 498 2.61 -3.61 32.47
C LYS A 498 1.16 -3.16 32.45
N LYS A 499 0.79 -2.14 33.24
CA LYS A 499 -0.56 -1.56 33.22
C LYS A 499 -0.85 -0.88 31.87
N ASP A 500 0.07 -0.05 31.39
CA ASP A 500 -0.07 0.63 30.10
C ASP A 500 -0.15 -0.38 28.93
N PHE A 501 0.62 -1.47 29.00
CA PHE A 501 0.61 -2.52 27.97
C PHE A 501 -0.71 -3.29 27.96
N LYS A 502 -1.28 -3.63 29.13
CA LYS A 502 -2.62 -4.21 29.23
C LYS A 502 -3.67 -3.30 28.57
N LEU A 503 -3.60 -1.99 28.81
CA LEU A 503 -4.52 -1.02 28.19
C LEU A 503 -4.33 -0.91 26.67
N PHE A 504 -3.09 -0.97 26.19
CA PHE A 504 -2.80 -0.99 24.75
C PHE A 504 -3.36 -2.23 24.05
N VAL A 505 -3.20 -3.41 24.67
CA VAL A 505 -3.81 -4.65 24.16
C VAL A 505 -5.33 -4.52 24.10
N ALA A 506 -5.95 -4.02 25.18
CA ALA A 506 -7.39 -3.78 25.23
C ALA A 506 -7.87 -2.79 24.15
N ALA A 507 -7.13 -1.72 23.89
CA ALA A 507 -7.44 -0.76 22.83
C ALA A 507 -7.36 -1.40 21.43
N HIS A 508 -6.37 -2.26 21.19
CA HIS A 508 -6.20 -2.94 19.92
C HIS A 508 -7.29 -4.00 19.68
N ASP A 509 -7.60 -4.80 20.69
CA ASP A 509 -8.69 -5.79 20.63
C ASP A 509 -10.04 -5.09 20.43
N LEU A 510 -10.32 -4.02 21.18
CA LEU A 510 -11.51 -3.20 21.01
C LEU A 510 -11.64 -2.69 19.57
N LYS A 511 -10.55 -2.17 19.00
CA LYS A 511 -10.53 -1.67 17.62
C LYS A 511 -10.83 -2.74 16.59
N ARG A 512 -10.22 -3.92 16.72
CA ARG A 512 -10.48 -5.06 15.83
C ARG A 512 -11.92 -5.52 15.95
N ASP A 513 -12.43 -5.65 17.17
CA ASP A 513 -13.75 -6.21 17.43
C ASP A 513 -14.85 -5.25 16.98
N LEU A 514 -14.69 -3.94 17.22
CA LEU A 514 -15.62 -2.92 16.71
C LEU A 514 -15.60 -2.86 15.18
N ALA A 515 -14.44 -2.94 14.54
CA ALA A 515 -14.37 -2.95 13.07
C ALA A 515 -15.15 -4.14 12.48
N ASN A 516 -14.99 -5.32 13.07
CA ASN A 516 -15.76 -6.51 12.67
C ASN A 516 -17.26 -6.36 12.91
N LEU A 517 -17.65 -5.81 14.06
CA LEU A 517 -19.07 -5.64 14.43
C LEU A 517 -19.78 -4.57 13.61
N LEU A 518 -19.06 -3.52 13.23
CA LEU A 518 -19.57 -2.41 12.42
C LEU A 518 -19.46 -2.67 10.91
N ASP A 519 -18.88 -3.80 10.50
CA ASP A 519 -18.55 -4.12 9.09
C ASP A 519 -17.71 -3.01 8.42
N THR A 520 -16.76 -2.46 9.17
CA THR A 520 -15.85 -1.42 8.72
C THR A 520 -14.43 -1.94 8.61
N ALA A 521 -13.61 -1.28 7.80
CA ALA A 521 -12.17 -1.48 7.88
C ALA A 521 -11.65 -0.94 9.22
N THR A 522 -10.54 -1.48 9.73
CA THR A 522 -9.98 -1.07 11.04
C THR A 522 -9.57 0.41 11.09
N ASP A 523 -9.37 1.05 9.95
CA ASP A 523 -9.13 2.48 9.83
C ASP A 523 -10.42 3.31 9.77
N GLY A 524 -11.60 2.69 9.68
CA GLY A 524 -12.90 3.36 9.76
C GLY A 524 -13.57 3.63 8.41
N TRP A 525 -13.03 3.08 7.31
CA TRP A 525 -13.66 3.20 5.98
C TRP A 525 -14.91 2.33 5.84
N MET A 526 -15.95 2.88 5.21
CA MET A 526 -17.20 2.20 4.85
C MET A 526 -17.93 2.87 3.67
N PRO A 527 -18.85 2.13 3.00
CA PRO A 527 -19.78 2.71 2.04
C PRO A 527 -20.64 3.83 2.65
N ALA A 528 -20.86 4.90 1.90
CA ALA A 528 -21.63 6.06 2.33
C ALA A 528 -23.08 5.73 2.63
N GLU A 529 -23.64 4.76 1.91
CA GLU A 529 -24.99 4.29 2.14
C GLU A 529 -25.15 3.71 3.56
N GLN A 530 -24.04 3.34 4.22
CA GLN A 530 -23.99 2.78 5.57
C GLN A 530 -23.50 3.79 6.63
N LEU A 531 -23.10 5.01 6.27
CA LEU A 531 -22.50 5.96 7.21
C LEU A 531 -23.42 6.24 8.41
N GLU A 532 -24.66 6.62 8.14
CA GLU A 532 -25.61 7.05 9.19
C GLU A 532 -25.91 5.88 10.14
N THR A 533 -26.17 4.69 9.57
CA THR A 533 -26.45 3.47 10.35
C THR A 533 -25.25 3.04 11.20
N THR A 534 -24.04 3.11 10.63
CA THR A 534 -22.82 2.68 11.31
C THR A 534 -22.40 3.68 12.39
N THR A 535 -22.57 4.98 12.15
CA THR A 535 -22.34 6.03 13.15
C THR A 535 -23.27 5.88 14.35
N GLN A 536 -24.55 5.58 14.09
CA GLN A 536 -25.51 5.30 15.16
C GLN A 536 -25.15 4.01 15.93
N ALA A 537 -24.78 2.94 15.22
CA ALA A 537 -24.34 1.69 15.84
C ALA A 537 -23.08 1.88 16.70
N ASN A 538 -22.10 2.68 16.23
CA ASN A 538 -20.90 3.04 17.01
C ASN A 538 -21.28 3.74 18.32
N LYS A 539 -22.19 4.72 18.27
CA LYS A 539 -22.69 5.42 19.48
C LYS A 539 -23.42 4.48 20.44
N GLU A 540 -24.18 3.50 19.92
CA GLU A 540 -24.87 2.51 20.74
C GLU A 540 -23.90 1.51 21.39
N MET A 541 -22.92 1.02 20.65
CA MET A 541 -21.86 0.16 21.17
C MET A 541 -21.06 0.86 22.27
N PHE A 542 -20.73 2.14 22.09
CA PHE A 542 -20.06 2.93 23.12
C PHE A 542 -20.89 3.01 24.40
N ARG A 543 -22.19 3.32 24.29
CA ARG A 543 -23.08 3.40 25.47
C ARG A 543 -23.22 2.04 26.16
N GLY A 544 -23.32 0.96 25.39
CA GLY A 544 -23.38 -0.40 25.93
C GLY A 544 -22.11 -0.75 26.71
N MET A 545 -20.94 -0.53 26.10
CA MET A 545 -19.66 -0.80 26.76
C MET A 545 -19.43 0.10 27.98
N LEU A 546 -19.80 1.38 27.90
CA LEU A 546 -19.74 2.29 29.04
C LEU A 546 -20.63 1.82 30.19
N HIS A 547 -21.82 1.29 29.90
CA HIS A 547 -22.68 0.72 30.93
C HIS A 547 -21.98 -0.44 31.65
N GLU A 548 -21.41 -1.39 30.90
CA GLU A 548 -20.69 -2.54 31.46
C GLU A 548 -19.48 -2.12 32.32
N VAL A 549 -18.71 -1.13 31.86
CA VAL A 549 -17.56 -0.58 32.63
C VAL A 549 -18.01 0.06 33.94
N LEU A 550 -19.16 0.75 33.96
CA LEU A 550 -19.64 1.45 35.16
C LEU A 550 -20.33 0.54 36.18
N ILE A 551 -20.85 -0.61 35.77
CA ILE A 551 -21.51 -1.59 36.67
C ILE A 551 -20.56 -2.67 37.16
N ASN A 552 -19.37 -2.82 36.55
CA ASN A 552 -18.39 -3.79 36.99
C ASN A 552 -17.81 -3.38 38.35
N GLU A 553 -18.03 -4.21 39.38
CA GLU A 553 -17.54 -3.97 40.74
C GLU A 553 -16.13 -4.55 40.95
N ASP A 554 -15.64 -5.42 40.05
CA ASP A 554 -14.34 -6.09 40.14
C ASP A 554 -13.30 -5.41 39.22
N MET A 555 -12.74 -4.31 39.73
CA MET A 555 -11.90 -3.38 38.96
C MET A 555 -10.39 -3.59 39.14
N GLU A 556 -9.97 -4.55 39.98
CA GLU A 556 -8.55 -4.65 40.37
C GLU A 556 -7.64 -5.10 39.21
N ASP A 557 -8.16 -5.85 38.23
CA ASP A 557 -7.38 -6.39 37.11
C ASP A 557 -7.80 -5.91 35.71
N GLU A 558 -8.89 -5.17 35.60
CA GLU A 558 -9.42 -4.66 34.32
C GLU A 558 -8.63 -3.43 33.82
N PRO A 559 -8.20 -3.40 32.54
CA PRO A 559 -7.46 -2.27 31.99
C PRO A 559 -8.32 -1.02 31.79
N VAL A 560 -9.63 -1.19 31.56
CA VAL A 560 -10.58 -0.09 31.29
C VAL A 560 -11.40 0.16 32.55
N THR A 561 -11.06 1.21 33.29
CA THR A 561 -11.58 1.41 34.64
C THR A 561 -12.70 2.44 34.78
N ASP A 562 -12.84 3.32 33.80
CA ASP A 562 -13.78 4.44 33.86
C ASP A 562 -14.08 4.98 32.46
N GLU A 563 -15.04 5.91 32.39
CA GLU A 563 -15.43 6.55 31.14
C GLU A 563 -14.27 7.27 30.45
N ALA A 564 -13.37 7.91 31.22
CA ALA A 564 -12.27 8.66 30.63
C ALA A 564 -11.27 7.71 29.95
N VAL A 565 -10.95 6.58 30.58
CA VAL A 565 -10.12 5.53 29.98
C VAL A 565 -10.79 4.96 28.73
N LEU A 566 -12.08 4.59 28.81
CA LEU A 566 -12.82 4.05 27.66
C LEU A 566 -12.81 5.02 26.48
N ARG A 567 -13.09 6.31 26.71
CA ARG A 567 -13.04 7.35 25.67
C ARG A 567 -11.65 7.50 25.07
N SER A 568 -10.59 7.38 25.87
CA SER A 568 -9.21 7.55 25.39
C SER A 568 -8.73 6.42 24.48
N ILE A 569 -9.37 5.24 24.53
CA ILE A 569 -9.07 4.08 23.69
C ILE A 569 -10.11 3.83 22.60
N TRP A 570 -11.21 4.59 22.59
CA TRP A 570 -12.28 4.38 21.64
C TRP A 570 -11.80 4.78 20.22
N PRO A 571 -11.86 3.88 19.23
CA PRO A 571 -11.15 4.06 17.97
C PRO A 571 -11.87 4.92 16.92
N PHE A 572 -13.15 5.25 17.13
CA PHE A 572 -14.01 5.93 16.16
C PHE A 572 -14.68 7.16 16.76
N ASP A 573 -15.03 8.17 15.97
CA ASP A 573 -15.58 9.39 16.55
C ASP A 573 -16.97 9.17 17.15
N LEU A 574 -17.16 9.77 18.33
CA LEU A 574 -18.43 9.77 19.05
C LEU A 574 -19.23 11.04 18.79
N ASP A 575 -18.64 12.02 18.11
CA ASP A 575 -19.18 13.36 17.90
C ASP A 575 -19.95 13.47 16.57
N GLN A 576 -21.21 13.86 16.70
CA GLN A 576 -22.00 14.73 15.82
C GLN A 576 -23.12 15.28 16.69
#